data_AF-A0AB35NIG8-F1
#
_entry.id   AF-A0AB35NIG8-F1
#
_cell.length_a   1.000
_cell.length_b   1.000
_cell.length_c   1.000
_cell.angle_alpha   90.00
_cell.angle_beta   90.00
_cell.angle_gamma   90.00
#
_symmetry.space_group_name_H-M   'P 1'
#
loop_
_entity.id
_entity.type
_entity.pdbx_description
1 polymer ?
#
loop_
_entity_poly.entity_id
_entity_poly.type
_entity_poly.pdbx_seq_one_letter_code
_entity_poly.pdbx_strand_id
1 'polypeptide(L)'
;MLTINALLLLTASSTFYKCDLNGLVVYSQQPCPANAVEQLVQAPAQQPKAADTNVETLCLNYLRQNENWKDRDSLKVEGARTTWVNDYSGARRVLILEINAKNSYGAYSGAKPFSCYLNHNGSGLSEIQHKINAPKKR
;
A
#
# COMPACT_ATOMS: atom_id res chain seq x y z
N MET A 1 -43.03 -21.00 31.50
CA MET A 1 -42.33 -19.73 31.83
C MET A 1 -41.24 -19.53 30.79
N LEU A 2 -41.35 -18.48 29.96
CA LEU A 2 -40.41 -18.18 28.86
C LEU A 2 -39.61 -16.94 29.28
N THR A 3 -38.30 -17.05 29.44
CA THR A 3 -37.41 -15.91 29.73
C THR A 3 -36.79 -15.40 28.43
N ILE A 4 -37.13 -14.16 28.04
CA ILE A 4 -36.53 -13.45 26.91
C ILE A 4 -35.25 -12.76 27.41
N ASN A 5 -34.09 -13.23 26.96
CA ASN A 5 -32.81 -12.55 27.15
C ASN A 5 -32.68 -11.45 26.08
N ALA A 6 -32.86 -10.19 26.48
CA ALA A 6 -32.58 -9.05 25.63
C ALA A 6 -31.07 -8.76 25.63
N LEU A 7 -30.40 -9.06 24.52
CA LEU A 7 -29.00 -8.72 24.30
C LEU A 7 -28.92 -7.24 23.87
N LEU A 8 -28.48 -6.35 24.76
CA LEU A 8 -28.21 -4.96 24.42
C LEU A 8 -26.97 -4.88 23.52
N LEU A 9 -27.15 -4.45 22.27
CA LEU A 9 -26.07 -4.04 21.37
C LEU A 9 -25.61 -2.63 21.76
N LEU A 10 -24.44 -2.51 22.43
CA LEU A 10 -23.77 -1.22 22.60
C LEU A 10 -23.12 -0.80 21.28
N THR A 11 -23.71 0.15 20.58
CA THR A 11 -23.07 0.86 19.47
C THR A 11 -22.12 1.92 20.04
N ALA A 12 -20.83 1.62 20.15
CA ALA A 12 -19.82 2.60 20.53
C ALA A 12 -19.60 3.60 19.38
N SER A 13 -20.28 4.74 19.43
CA SER A 13 -19.94 5.90 18.59
C SER A 13 -18.79 6.62 19.27
N SER A 14 -17.57 6.52 18.71
CA SER A 14 -16.45 7.29 19.22
C SER A 14 -16.56 8.73 18.72
N THR A 15 -16.68 9.66 19.66
CA THR A 15 -16.54 11.10 19.41
C THR A 15 -15.18 11.54 19.94
N PHE A 16 -14.52 12.46 19.25
CA PHE A 16 -13.29 13.07 19.74
C PHE A 16 -13.43 14.59 19.69
N TYR A 17 -12.77 15.25 20.63
CA TYR A 17 -12.81 16.69 20.79
C TYR A 17 -11.51 17.27 20.24
N LYS A 18 -11.65 18.28 19.36
CA LYS A 18 -10.53 19.13 18.97
C LYS A 18 -10.45 20.29 19.95
N CYS A 19 -9.33 20.42 20.65
CA CYS A 19 -9.11 21.41 21.68
C CYS A 19 -7.98 22.35 21.26
N ASP A 20 -8.17 23.66 21.47
CA ASP A 20 -7.12 24.68 21.32
C ASP A 20 -6.64 25.09 22.70
N LEU A 21 -5.39 24.73 23.03
CA LEU A 21 -4.74 25.13 24.27
C LEU A 21 -3.64 26.14 23.93
N ASN A 22 -3.98 27.43 23.97
CA ASN A 22 -3.05 28.54 23.73
C ASN A 22 -2.32 28.43 22.37
N GLY A 23 -3.04 28.10 21.30
CA GLY A 23 -2.51 27.96 19.94
C GLY A 23 -1.94 26.57 19.63
N LEU A 24 -1.97 25.63 20.59
CA LEU A 24 -1.64 24.23 20.36
C LEU A 24 -2.92 23.43 20.16
N VAL A 25 -3.10 22.90 18.94
CA VAL A 25 -4.22 22.00 18.62
C VAL A 25 -3.92 20.61 19.17
N VAL A 26 -4.77 20.13 20.08
CA VAL A 26 -4.71 18.78 20.64
C VAL A 26 -6.05 18.05 20.43
N TYR A 27 -5.99 16.72 20.34
CA TYR A 27 -7.16 15.87 20.13
C TYR A 27 -7.35 14.97 21.35
N SER A 28 -8.57 14.92 21.87
CA SER A 28 -8.89 14.18 23.11
C SER A 28 -10.16 13.35 22.94
N GLN A 29 -10.18 12.16 23.55
CA GLN A 29 -11.40 11.35 23.68
C GLN A 29 -12.28 11.79 24.86
N GLN A 30 -11.78 12.72 25.68
CA GLN A 30 -12.50 13.33 26.81
C GLN A 30 -12.74 14.82 26.55
N PRO A 31 -13.86 15.40 27.01
CA PRO A 31 -14.16 16.82 26.82
C PRO A 31 -13.09 17.71 27.45
N CYS A 32 -12.61 18.72 26.69
CA CYS A 32 -11.72 19.77 27.20
C CYS A 32 -12.53 21.03 27.58
N PRO A 33 -12.02 21.93 28.44
CA PRO A 33 -12.75 23.13 28.86
C PRO A 33 -12.93 24.20 27.75
N ALA A 34 -14.07 24.90 27.88
CA ALA A 34 -14.63 26.08 27.21
C ALA A 34 -14.84 26.10 25.68
N ASN A 35 -13.96 25.51 24.85
CA ASN A 35 -14.00 25.74 23.39
C ASN A 35 -13.99 24.45 22.56
N ALA A 36 -14.32 23.31 23.18
CA ALA A 36 -14.22 22.01 22.53
C ALA A 36 -15.27 21.87 21.41
N VAL A 37 -14.80 21.65 20.19
CA VAL A 37 -15.66 21.30 19.06
C VAL A 37 -15.72 19.78 18.98
N GLU A 38 -16.91 19.22 19.13
CA GLU A 38 -17.17 17.80 18.92
C GLU A 38 -16.93 17.46 17.45
N GLN A 39 -16.09 16.44 17.21
CA GLN A 39 -15.95 15.82 15.91
C GLN A 39 -16.37 14.36 16.00
N LEU A 40 -17.35 14.00 15.19
CA LEU A 40 -17.68 12.61 14.94
C LEU A 40 -16.50 11.95 14.22
N VAL A 41 -16.12 10.75 14.64
CA VAL A 41 -15.26 9.88 13.81
C VAL A 41 -16.04 9.58 12.54
N GLN A 42 -15.75 10.36 11.51
CA GLN A 42 -16.17 10.03 10.17
C GLN A 42 -15.47 8.74 9.80
N ALA A 43 -16.22 7.76 9.29
CA ALA A 43 -15.62 6.63 8.61
C ALA A 43 -14.59 7.19 7.61
N PRO A 44 -13.39 6.58 7.49
CA PRO A 44 -12.40 7.06 6.56
C PRO A 44 -13.09 7.29 5.23
N ALA A 45 -13.03 8.51 4.71
CA ALA A 45 -13.60 8.84 3.42
C ALA A 45 -13.13 7.74 2.46
N GLN A 46 -14.07 7.11 1.75
CA GLN A 46 -13.73 6.11 0.75
C GLN A 46 -12.65 6.73 -0.11
N GLN A 47 -11.41 6.25 0.05
CA GLN A 47 -10.31 6.74 -0.74
C GLN A 47 -10.75 6.53 -2.19
N PRO A 48 -10.65 7.56 -3.05
CA PRO A 48 -11.08 7.43 -4.43
C PRO A 48 -10.52 6.12 -4.96
N LYS A 49 -11.42 5.22 -5.39
CA LYS A 49 -11.05 3.98 -6.07
C LYS A 49 -10.09 4.44 -7.15
N ALA A 50 -8.82 4.12 -6.95
CA ALA A 50 -7.81 4.65 -7.83
C ALA A 50 -8.19 4.23 -9.25
N ALA A 51 -8.12 5.18 -10.19
CA ALA A 51 -8.28 4.90 -11.60
C ALA A 51 -7.53 3.61 -11.93
N ASP A 52 -8.15 2.71 -12.71
CA ASP A 52 -7.64 1.39 -13.09
C ASP A 52 -6.30 1.53 -13.81
N THR A 53 -5.27 1.82 -13.03
CA THR A 53 -3.91 2.05 -13.47
C THR A 53 -3.33 0.66 -13.54
N ASN A 54 -2.89 0.25 -14.73
CA ASN A 54 -2.28 -1.05 -14.91
C ASN A 54 -0.93 -1.07 -14.15
N VAL A 55 -0.97 -1.50 -12.89
CA VAL A 55 0.16 -1.53 -11.97
C VAL A 55 1.28 -2.45 -12.48
N GLU A 56 0.94 -3.51 -13.22
CA GLU A 56 1.91 -4.37 -13.89
C GLU A 56 2.71 -3.59 -14.94
N THR A 57 2.05 -2.74 -15.72
CA THR A 57 2.73 -1.88 -16.71
C THR A 57 3.63 -0.86 -16.04
N LEU A 58 3.19 -0.25 -14.94
CA LEU A 58 4.04 0.66 -14.15
C LEU A 58 5.27 -0.07 -13.60
N CYS A 59 5.08 -1.25 -13.02
CA CYS A 59 6.16 -2.08 -12.51
C CYS A 59 7.13 -2.50 -13.62
N LEU A 60 6.62 -2.96 -14.76
CA LEU A 60 7.43 -3.34 -15.91
C LEU A 60 8.27 -2.17 -16.43
N ASN A 61 7.67 -0.98 -16.54
CA ASN A 61 8.38 0.24 -16.96
C ASN A 61 9.46 0.63 -15.96
N TYR A 62 9.17 0.56 -14.66
CA TYR A 62 10.16 0.78 -13.61
C TYR A 62 11.33 -0.20 -13.74
N LEU A 63 11.05 -1.50 -13.86
CA LEU A 63 12.08 -2.53 -13.99
C LEU A 63 12.89 -2.37 -15.27
N ARG A 64 12.26 -2.03 -16.41
CA ARG A 64 12.95 -1.78 -17.68
C ARG A 64 14.03 -0.69 -17.55
N GLN A 65 13.79 0.33 -16.73
CA GLN A 65 14.70 1.46 -16.53
C GLN A 65 15.77 1.19 -15.46
N ASN A 66 15.42 0.47 -14.39
CA ASN A 66 16.25 0.37 -13.19
C ASN A 66 17.05 -0.93 -13.08
N GLU A 67 16.68 -1.98 -13.82
CA GLU A 67 17.41 -3.25 -13.83
C GLU A 67 18.38 -3.36 -15.03
N ASN A 68 19.40 -4.18 -14.87
CA ASN A 68 20.47 -4.38 -15.85
C ASN A 68 20.10 -5.44 -16.90
N TRP A 69 19.12 -5.13 -17.74
CA TRP A 69 18.73 -5.98 -18.86
C TRP A 69 19.76 -5.98 -19.99
N LYS A 70 19.92 -7.11 -20.67
CA LYS A 70 20.73 -7.20 -21.90
C LYS A 70 20.00 -6.63 -23.10
N ASP A 71 18.70 -6.86 -23.18
CA ASP A 71 17.80 -6.31 -24.20
C ASP A 71 16.51 -5.84 -23.50
N ARG A 72 16.35 -4.51 -23.40
CA ARG A 72 15.23 -3.85 -22.70
C ARG A 72 13.89 -3.93 -23.47
N ASP A 73 13.94 -4.20 -24.76
CA ASP A 73 12.74 -4.30 -25.60
C ASP A 73 12.22 -5.74 -25.65
N SER A 74 13.06 -6.71 -25.27
CA SER A 74 12.70 -8.12 -25.23
C SER A 74 11.90 -8.58 -24.01
N LEU A 75 11.66 -7.71 -23.02
CA LEU A 75 11.00 -8.06 -21.76
C LEU A 75 9.58 -8.58 -22.00
N LYS A 76 9.30 -9.78 -21.51
CA LYS A 76 7.99 -10.41 -21.51
C LYS A 76 7.58 -10.77 -20.10
N VAL A 77 6.37 -10.40 -19.72
CA VAL A 77 5.75 -10.86 -18.48
C VAL A 77 5.10 -12.21 -18.78
N GLU A 78 5.59 -13.27 -18.13
CA GLU A 78 5.05 -14.63 -18.22
C GLU A 78 4.08 -14.94 -17.07
N GLY A 79 4.08 -14.12 -16.03
CA GLY A 79 3.15 -14.22 -14.92
C GLY A 79 3.21 -13.02 -13.99
N ALA A 80 2.12 -12.81 -13.25
CA ALA A 80 2.02 -11.76 -12.25
C ALA A 80 1.27 -12.29 -11.03
N ARG A 81 1.74 -11.94 -9.83
CA ARG A 81 1.02 -12.21 -8.58
C ARG A 81 1.26 -11.11 -7.56
N THR A 82 0.25 -10.83 -6.76
CA THR A 82 0.40 -9.92 -5.61
C THR A 82 0.54 -10.74 -4.33
N THR A 83 1.44 -10.34 -3.45
CA THR A 83 1.65 -10.95 -2.13
C THR A 83 1.84 -9.89 -1.05
N TRP A 84 1.77 -10.30 0.20
CA TRP A 84 2.15 -9.50 1.36
C TRP A 84 3.50 -9.96 1.88
N VAL A 85 4.39 -9.00 2.09
CA VAL A 85 5.68 -9.23 2.76
C VAL A 85 5.65 -8.50 4.09
N ASN A 86 6.03 -9.19 5.16
CA ASN A 86 6.13 -8.60 6.48
C ASN A 86 7.60 -8.49 6.88
N ASP A 87 8.04 -7.30 7.24
CA ASP A 87 9.39 -7.04 7.75
C ASP A 87 9.33 -6.16 9.01
N TYR A 88 10.49 -5.75 9.54
CA TYR A 88 10.58 -4.93 10.75
C TYR A 88 9.86 -3.57 10.68
N SER A 89 9.46 -3.12 9.49
CA SER A 89 8.71 -1.89 9.28
C SER A 89 7.20 -2.11 9.02
N GLY A 90 6.75 -3.37 9.07
CA GLY A 90 5.35 -3.76 8.91
C GLY A 90 5.04 -4.48 7.60
N ALA A 91 3.75 -4.75 7.39
CA ALA A 91 3.25 -5.45 6.22
C ALA A 91 3.18 -4.53 4.99
N ARG A 92 3.70 -5.01 3.86
CA ARG A 92 3.75 -4.30 2.58
C ARG A 92 3.17 -5.16 1.47
N ARG A 93 2.42 -4.54 0.57
CA ARG A 93 1.88 -5.21 -0.62
C ARG A 93 2.93 -5.17 -1.73
N VAL A 94 3.23 -6.33 -2.31
CA VAL A 94 4.28 -6.51 -3.31
C VAL A 94 3.69 -7.18 -4.54
N LEU A 95 3.90 -6.57 -5.70
CA LEU A 95 3.63 -7.18 -6.99
C LEU A 95 4.89 -7.90 -7.47
N ILE A 96 4.78 -9.19 -7.73
CA ILE A 96 5.84 -10.01 -8.31
C ILE A 96 5.49 -10.28 -9.77
N LEU A 97 6.37 -9.83 -10.66
CA LEU A 97 6.31 -10.15 -12.09
C LEU A 97 7.33 -11.24 -12.41
N GLU A 98 6.90 -12.30 -13.08
CA GLU A 98 7.77 -13.29 -13.69
C GLU A 98 8.16 -12.77 -15.08
N ILE A 99 9.39 -12.28 -15.22
CA ILE A 99 9.87 -11.62 -16.44
C ILE A 99 10.91 -12.48 -17.14
N ASN A 100 10.68 -12.76 -18.41
CA ASN A 100 11.63 -13.39 -19.31
C ASN A 100 12.16 -12.35 -20.30
N ALA A 101 13.47 -12.33 -20.50
CA ALA A 101 14.14 -11.38 -21.40
C ALA A 101 15.27 -12.11 -22.15
N LYS A 102 15.63 -11.60 -23.32
CA LYS A 102 16.75 -12.15 -24.10
C LYS A 102 18.07 -11.90 -23.38
N ASN A 103 18.94 -12.91 -23.41
CA ASN A 103 20.32 -12.80 -22.96
C ASN A 103 21.22 -12.15 -24.05
N SER A 104 22.53 -12.08 -23.80
CA SER A 104 23.51 -11.52 -24.77
C SER A 104 23.60 -12.29 -26.10
N TYR A 105 23.08 -13.51 -26.16
CA TYR A 105 23.02 -14.33 -27.36
C TYR A 105 21.65 -14.23 -28.07
N GLY A 106 20.75 -13.36 -27.60
CA GLY A 106 19.43 -13.15 -28.20
C GLY A 106 18.38 -14.22 -27.87
N ALA A 107 18.70 -15.17 -26.99
CA ALA A 107 17.79 -16.26 -26.59
C ALA A 107 17.11 -15.97 -25.25
N TYR A 108 15.87 -16.46 -25.10
CA TYR A 108 15.15 -16.48 -23.82
C TYR A 108 15.62 -17.68 -22.99
N SER A 109 15.87 -17.48 -21.69
CA SER A 109 16.37 -18.52 -20.79
C SER A 109 15.39 -18.89 -19.66
N GLY A 110 14.16 -18.39 -19.73
CA GLY A 110 13.11 -18.60 -18.74
C GLY A 110 12.87 -17.37 -17.87
N ALA A 111 11.63 -17.23 -17.38
CA ALA A 111 11.26 -16.13 -16.51
C ALA A 111 11.95 -16.17 -15.15
N LYS A 112 12.17 -14.97 -14.60
CA LYS A 112 12.65 -14.76 -13.24
C LYS A 112 11.72 -13.80 -12.49
N PRO A 113 11.58 -13.96 -11.17
CA PRO A 113 10.72 -13.09 -10.37
C PRO A 113 11.39 -11.73 -10.10
N PHE A 114 10.64 -10.65 -10.33
CA PHE A 114 11.01 -9.27 -9.98
C PHE A 114 9.92 -8.63 -9.14
N SER A 115 10.32 -7.91 -8.09
CA SER A 115 9.40 -7.36 -7.09
C SER A 115 9.25 -5.84 -7.21
N CYS A 116 8.00 -5.38 -7.27
CA CYS A 116 7.60 -3.99 -7.17
C CYS A 116 6.74 -3.78 -5.92
N TYR A 117 7.11 -2.83 -5.07
CA TYR A 117 6.36 -2.49 -3.87
C TYR A 117 5.23 -1.55 -4.25
N LEU A 118 4.04 -1.83 -3.73
CA LEU A 118 2.86 -1.04 -4.04
C LEU A 118 2.61 0.01 -2.95
N ASN A 119 1.90 1.09 -3.31
CA ASN A 119 1.36 2.03 -2.33
C ASN A 119 0.30 1.34 -1.43
N HIS A 120 -0.17 2.02 -0.38
CA HIS A 120 -1.10 1.42 0.60
C HIS A 120 -2.38 0.87 -0.03
N ASN A 121 -2.88 1.56 -1.06
CA ASN A 121 -4.10 1.19 -1.78
C ASN A 121 -3.80 0.18 -2.92
N GLY A 122 -2.51 -0.08 -3.13
CA GLY A 122 -1.81 -0.72 -4.25
C GLY A 122 -2.41 -0.48 -5.62
N SER A 123 -2.74 0.78 -5.87
CA SER A 123 -3.11 1.32 -7.18
C SER A 123 -1.92 1.81 -8.00
N GLY A 124 -0.74 1.80 -7.40
CA GLY A 124 0.49 2.27 -8.01
C GLY A 124 1.70 1.80 -7.23
N LEU A 125 2.87 2.20 -7.70
CA LEU A 125 4.14 1.90 -7.05
C LEU A 125 4.31 2.75 -5.79
N SER A 126 5.05 2.18 -4.82
CA SER A 126 5.45 2.88 -3.62
C SER A 126 6.50 3.95 -3.95
N GLU A 127 6.41 5.13 -3.34
CA GLU A 127 7.39 6.21 -3.51
C GLU A 127 8.80 5.82 -3.05
N ILE A 128 8.89 4.84 -2.14
CA ILE A 128 10.15 4.34 -1.59
C ILE A 128 10.72 3.14 -2.35
N GLN A 129 10.23 2.86 -3.56
CA GLN A 129 10.70 1.75 -4.41
C GLN A 129 12.24 1.72 -4.53
N HIS A 130 12.86 2.89 -4.70
CA HIS A 130 14.31 3.08 -4.84
C HIS A 130 15.11 2.77 -3.55
N LYS A 131 14.49 2.91 -2.37
CA LYS A 131 15.15 2.63 -1.07
C LYS A 131 15.18 1.14 -0.74
N ILE A 132 14.21 0.39 -1.26
CA ILE A 132 14.05 -1.03 -0.95
C ILE A 132 14.81 -1.90 -1.96
N ASN A 133 14.76 -1.55 -3.25
CA ASN A 133 15.49 -2.24 -4.32
C ASN A 133 16.87 -1.63 -4.60
N ALA A 134 17.46 -0.89 -3.64
CA ALA A 134 18.80 -0.35 -3.81
C ALA A 134 19.75 -1.50 -4.25
N PRO A 135 20.57 -1.30 -5.29
CA PRO A 135 21.46 -2.34 -5.75
C PRO A 135 22.30 -2.77 -4.55
N LYS A 136 22.21 -4.06 -4.18
CA LYS A 136 23.16 -4.64 -3.24
C LYS A 136 24.52 -4.43 -3.87
N LYS A 137 25.31 -3.50 -3.31
CA LYS A 137 26.74 -3.36 -3.67
C LYS A 137 27.32 -4.76 -3.50
N ARG A 138 27.68 -5.39 -4.62
CA ARG A 138 28.52 -6.58 -4.62
C ARG A 138 29.93 -6.17 -4.26
#